data_AF-A0A8S3JNE9-F1
#
_entry.id   AF-A0A8S3JNE9-F1
#
_cell.length_a   1.000
_cell.length_b   1.000
_cell.length_c   1.000
_cell.angle_alpha   90.00
_cell.angle_beta   90.00
_cell.angle_gamma   90.00
#
_symmetry.space_group_name_H-M   'P 1'
#
loop_
_entity.id
_entity.type
_entity.pdbx_description
1 polymer ?
#
loop_
_entity_poly.entity_id
_entity_poly.type
_entity_poly.pdbx_seq_one_letter_code
_entity_poly.pdbx_strand_id
1 'polypeptide(L)'
;MTNEIILQGGMTLTNGGERTFPPQYGMTYSTWFYVDKFGPIKDSVHPIRLLSVIRNTFNREDYRFVLQVYIHPKDKSLLVSTQEHPFQDCHNDAVYIDDIKSDGLVKFTCSEMMIEQRWTHIALVWAKGMLKNSAITLYINGKQIAIQK
;
A
#
# COMPACT_ATOMS: atom_id res chain seq x y z
N MET A 1 -23.02 -27.09 -8.43
CA MET A 1 -21.62 -27.04 -7.98
C MET A 1 -21.21 -25.57 -7.91
N THR A 2 -21.50 -24.94 -6.78
CA THR A 2 -21.18 -23.54 -6.50
C THR A 2 -19.79 -23.51 -5.88
N ASN A 3 -18.83 -22.93 -6.59
CA ASN A 3 -17.50 -22.67 -6.04
C ASN A 3 -17.61 -21.50 -5.05
N GLU A 4 -17.70 -21.84 -3.77
CA GLU A 4 -17.57 -20.87 -2.68
C GLU A 4 -16.12 -20.39 -2.65
N ILE A 5 -15.86 -19.19 -3.16
CA ILE A 5 -14.59 -18.51 -2.93
C ILE A 5 -14.65 -17.98 -1.50
N ILE A 6 -14.15 -18.78 -0.55
CA ILE A 6 -13.90 -18.32 0.81
C ILE A 6 -12.66 -17.43 0.77
N LEU A 7 -12.85 -16.12 0.67
CA LEU A 7 -11.83 -15.17 1.09
C LEU A 7 -11.79 -15.20 2.62
N GLN A 8 -10.95 -16.06 3.19
CA GLN A 8 -10.60 -16.02 4.61
C GLN A 8 -9.77 -14.75 4.88
N GLY A 9 -10.45 -13.60 4.90
CA GLY A 9 -9.92 -12.28 5.25
C GLY A 9 -9.88 -12.04 6.76
N GLY A 10 -9.76 -13.09 7.57
CA GLY A 10 -9.63 -13.00 9.02
C GLY A 10 -8.53 -13.94 9.49
N MET A 11 -7.39 -13.40 9.90
CA MET A 11 -6.40 -14.19 10.61
C MET A 11 -6.98 -14.56 11.97
N THR A 12 -7.47 -15.80 12.10
CA THR A 12 -7.87 -16.41 13.37
C THR A 12 -6.73 -16.34 14.38
N LEU A 13 -7.03 -15.81 15.57
CA LEU A 13 -6.13 -15.76 16.71
C LEU A 13 -5.99 -17.17 17.30
N THR A 14 -4.82 -17.78 17.18
CA THR A 14 -4.47 -18.97 17.96
C THR A 14 -3.53 -18.59 19.09
N ASN A 15 -3.97 -17.75 20.06
CA ASN A 15 -3.40 -17.57 21.43
C ASN A 15 -3.19 -16.12 21.92
N GLY A 16 -4.18 -15.23 21.80
CA GLY A 16 -4.38 -14.11 22.75
C GLY A 16 -3.21 -13.16 23.11
N GLY A 17 -2.13 -13.10 22.33
CA GLY A 17 -0.97 -12.24 22.61
C GLY A 17 -1.03 -10.89 21.90
N GLU A 18 -0.36 -9.88 22.46
CA GLU A 18 -0.15 -8.59 21.79
C GLU A 18 0.59 -8.80 20.46
N ARG A 19 -0.07 -8.46 19.36
CA ARG A 19 0.54 -8.52 18.03
C ARG A 19 1.39 -7.27 17.82
N THR A 20 2.70 -7.40 17.95
CA THR A 20 3.63 -6.34 17.54
C THR A 20 3.36 -5.97 16.09
N PHE A 21 3.21 -4.68 15.80
CA PHE A 21 3.09 -4.18 14.43
C PHE A 21 4.45 -3.65 13.96
N PRO A 22 4.95 -4.13 12.80
CA PRO A 22 4.36 -5.18 11.96
C PRO A 22 4.54 -6.59 12.56
N PRO A 23 3.62 -7.53 12.26
CA PRO A 23 3.70 -8.95 12.65
C PRO A 23 5.07 -9.60 12.37
N GLN A 24 5.51 -10.51 13.26
CA GLN A 24 6.80 -11.20 13.14
C GLN A 24 6.98 -11.98 11.83
N TYR A 25 5.89 -12.47 11.22
CA TYR A 25 5.91 -13.24 9.96
C TYR A 25 5.68 -12.40 8.70
N GLY A 26 5.72 -11.07 8.82
CA GLY A 26 5.36 -10.17 7.74
C GLY A 26 3.85 -9.94 7.65
N MET A 27 3.42 -9.11 6.70
CA MET A 27 2.06 -8.61 6.58
C MET A 27 1.52 -8.85 5.18
N THR A 28 0.21 -9.05 5.06
CA THR A 28 -0.49 -8.99 3.78
C THR A 28 -1.59 -7.94 3.87
N TYR A 29 -1.64 -7.06 2.86
CA TYR A 29 -2.75 -6.14 2.64
C TYR A 29 -3.41 -6.53 1.32
N SER A 30 -4.74 -6.58 1.31
CA SER A 30 -5.49 -6.89 0.10
C SER A 30 -6.75 -6.05 0.03
N THR A 31 -7.04 -5.55 -1.18
CA THR A 31 -8.19 -4.70 -1.41
C THR A 31 -8.69 -4.83 -2.85
N TRP A 32 -9.95 -4.49 -3.06
CA TRP A 32 -10.53 -4.26 -4.37
C TRP A 32 -10.78 -2.77 -4.54
N PHE A 33 -10.53 -2.25 -5.74
CA PHE A 33 -10.86 -0.88 -6.07
C PHE A 33 -11.40 -0.79 -7.49
N TYR A 34 -12.15 0.28 -7.75
CA TYR A 34 -12.71 0.63 -9.04
C TYR A 34 -12.38 2.08 -9.30
N VAL A 35 -11.82 2.36 -10.48
CA VAL A 35 -11.51 3.73 -10.93
C VAL A 35 -12.35 4.00 -12.16
N ASP A 36 -13.26 4.97 -12.09
CA ASP A 36 -14.04 5.39 -13.26
C ASP A 36 -13.14 6.06 -14.29
N LYS A 37 -12.34 7.03 -13.84
CA LYS A 37 -11.34 7.72 -14.65
C LYS A 37 -10.20 8.26 -13.78
N PHE A 38 -8.96 8.14 -14.23
CA PHE A 38 -7.84 8.82 -13.57
C PHE A 38 -7.90 10.33 -13.84
N GLY A 39 -7.69 11.14 -12.80
CA GLY A 39 -7.84 12.60 -12.87
C GLY A 39 -6.87 13.28 -13.84
N PRO A 40 -7.22 14.47 -14.36
CA PRO A 40 -6.36 15.23 -15.26
C PRO A 40 -5.11 15.75 -14.53
N ILE A 41 -3.93 15.55 -15.14
CA ILE A 41 -2.62 15.90 -14.56
C ILE A 41 -2.45 17.42 -14.31
N LYS A 42 -3.24 18.26 -15.00
CA LYS A 42 -3.03 19.71 -15.04
C LYS A 42 -3.60 20.48 -13.85
N ASP A 43 -4.61 19.94 -13.17
CA ASP A 43 -5.39 20.72 -12.19
C ASP A 43 -5.03 20.38 -10.74
N SER A 44 -4.67 19.13 -10.46
CA SER A 44 -4.08 18.67 -9.19
C SER A 44 -3.76 17.17 -9.28
N VAL A 45 -2.58 16.77 -8.82
CA VAL A 45 -2.18 15.36 -8.80
C VAL A 45 -2.60 14.76 -7.46
N HIS A 46 -3.85 14.32 -7.36
CA HIS A 46 -4.33 13.62 -6.16
C HIS A 46 -4.12 12.10 -6.31
N PRO A 47 -3.32 11.48 -5.43
CA PRO A 47 -3.09 10.04 -5.48
C PRO A 47 -4.30 9.29 -4.94
N ILE A 48 -4.58 8.12 -5.50
CA ILE A 48 -5.61 7.22 -4.97
C ILE A 48 -4.98 6.45 -3.80
N ARG A 49 -5.31 6.84 -2.57
CA ARG A 49 -4.78 6.22 -1.35
C ARG A 49 -5.55 4.94 -1.04
N LEU A 50 -4.85 3.81 -1.02
CA LEU A 50 -5.42 2.50 -0.70
C LEU A 50 -5.24 2.17 0.78
N LEU A 51 -4.08 2.49 1.35
CA LEU A 51 -3.77 2.26 2.76
C LEU A 51 -2.92 3.41 3.31
N SER A 52 -3.27 3.89 4.50
CA SER A 52 -2.43 4.79 5.30
C SER A 52 -2.42 4.29 6.73
N VAL A 53 -1.24 4.04 7.28
CA VAL A 53 -1.03 3.71 8.69
C VAL A 53 -0.42 4.91 9.37
N ILE A 54 -1.08 5.36 10.44
CA ILE A 54 -0.67 6.52 11.22
C ILE A 54 -0.30 6.05 12.62
N ARG A 55 0.89 6.42 13.08
CA ARG A 55 1.32 6.22 14.47
C ARG A 55 0.98 7.46 15.27
N ASN A 56 0.35 7.24 16.42
CA ASN A 56 0.26 8.23 17.49
C ASN A 56 1.25 7.82 18.59
N THR A 57 2.07 8.75 19.04
CA THR A 57 3.01 8.52 20.15
C THR A 57 2.42 9.17 21.40
N PHE A 58 2.01 8.35 22.38
CA PHE A 58 1.47 8.86 23.65
C PHE A 58 2.41 9.93 24.24
N ASN A 59 1.85 11.09 24.64
CA ASN A 59 2.54 12.29 25.14
C ASN A 59 3.12 13.26 24.11
N ARG A 60 2.95 13.02 22.81
CA ARG A 60 3.18 14.02 21.76
C ARG A 60 1.94 14.05 20.88
N GLU A 61 1.33 15.21 20.66
CA GLU A 61 0.27 15.39 19.65
C GLU A 61 0.85 15.32 18.22
N ASP A 62 1.75 14.35 17.98
CA ASP A 62 2.53 14.15 16.76
C ASP A 62 2.07 12.85 16.10
N TYR A 63 1.06 12.99 15.25
CA TYR A 63 0.59 11.93 14.36
C TYR A 63 1.50 11.87 13.15
N ARG A 64 2.00 10.68 12.83
CA ARG A 64 2.87 10.49 11.66
C ARG A 64 2.41 9.34 10.80
N PHE A 65 2.45 9.53 9.49
CA PHE A 65 2.38 8.40 8.57
C PHE A 65 3.62 7.53 8.77
N VAL A 66 3.42 6.21 8.77
CA VAL A 66 4.50 5.22 8.91
C VAL A 66 4.46 4.14 7.83
N LEU A 67 3.32 4.02 7.13
CA LEU A 67 3.15 3.20 5.94
C LEU A 67 2.06 3.84 5.07
N GLN A 68 2.32 3.98 3.78
CA GLN A 68 1.33 4.42 2.80
C GLN A 68 1.39 3.53 1.56
N VAL A 69 0.22 3.25 0.98
CA VAL A 69 0.04 2.59 -0.31
C VAL A 69 -0.89 3.43 -1.14
N TYR A 70 -0.44 3.86 -2.32
CA TYR A 70 -1.22 4.73 -3.19
C TYR A 70 -0.92 4.52 -4.67
N ILE A 71 -1.87 4.86 -5.53
CA ILE A 71 -1.71 4.84 -6.98
C ILE A 71 -1.46 6.27 -7.47
N HIS A 72 -0.37 6.46 -8.20
CA HIS A 72 -0.07 7.74 -8.84
C HIS A 72 -0.98 7.93 -10.07
N PRO A 73 -1.71 9.05 -10.20
CA PRO A 73 -2.70 9.19 -11.27
C PRO A 73 -2.09 9.41 -12.66
N LYS A 74 -0.90 10.03 -12.75
CA LYS A 74 -0.19 10.33 -14.00
C LYS A 74 0.28 9.08 -14.75
N ASP A 75 0.95 8.18 -14.05
CA ASP A 75 1.57 7.00 -14.65
C ASP A 75 0.97 5.68 -14.16
N LYS A 76 -0.06 5.74 -13.31
CA LYS A 76 -0.78 4.58 -12.77
C LYS A 76 0.14 3.58 -12.06
N SER A 77 1.28 4.05 -11.55
CA SER A 77 2.17 3.24 -10.73
C SER A 77 1.61 3.07 -9.32
N LEU A 78 1.87 1.91 -8.71
CA LEU A 78 1.56 1.68 -7.31
C LEU A 78 2.80 2.01 -6.48
N LEU A 79 2.67 2.88 -5.50
CA LEU A 79 3.74 3.26 -4.58
C LEU A 79 3.45 2.72 -3.18
N VAL A 80 4.51 2.27 -2.53
CA VAL A 80 4.52 1.85 -1.13
C VAL A 80 5.61 2.62 -0.42
N SER A 81 5.25 3.46 0.54
CA SER A 81 6.19 4.27 1.31
C SER A 81 6.18 3.87 2.78
N THR A 82 7.37 3.68 3.36
CA THR A 82 7.58 3.60 4.81
C THR A 82 8.24 4.86 5.37
N GLN A 83 8.32 5.93 4.57
CA GLN A 83 8.92 7.19 5.00
C GLN A 83 8.02 7.88 6.02
N GLU A 84 8.55 8.12 7.23
CA GLU A 84 7.80 8.84 8.26
C GLU A 84 7.67 10.32 7.92
N HIS A 85 6.45 10.85 8.00
CA HIS A 85 6.19 12.29 7.86
C HIS A 85 4.95 12.71 8.68
N PRO A 86 4.87 14.00 9.08
CA PRO A 86 3.73 14.52 9.83
C PRO A 86 2.40 14.29 9.12
N PHE A 87 1.37 13.92 9.88
CA PHE A 87 0.02 13.76 9.35
C PHE A 87 -0.57 15.07 8.80
N GLN A 88 -0.15 16.22 9.35
CA GLN A 88 -0.61 17.55 8.93
C GLN A 88 -0.28 17.84 7.46
N ASP A 89 0.75 17.19 6.91
CA ASP A 89 1.15 17.34 5.51
C ASP A 89 0.28 16.52 4.54
N CYS A 90 -0.73 15.78 5.04
CA CYS A 90 -1.60 14.93 4.23
C CYS A 90 -2.41 15.67 3.16
N HIS A 91 -2.50 17.00 3.23
CA HIS A 91 -3.19 17.84 2.24
C HIS A 91 -2.27 18.34 1.13
N ASN A 92 -0.95 18.17 1.27
CA ASN A 92 0.05 18.66 0.33
C ASN A 92 0.53 17.53 -0.58
N ASP A 93 -0.40 16.98 -1.36
CA ASP A 93 -0.24 15.78 -2.19
C ASP A 93 0.91 15.88 -3.20
N ALA A 94 1.25 17.09 -3.65
CA ALA A 94 2.29 17.34 -4.64
C ALA A 94 3.72 17.03 -4.12
N VAL A 95 3.97 17.19 -2.81
CA VAL A 95 5.32 17.08 -2.24
C VAL A 95 5.83 15.64 -2.25
N TYR A 96 4.94 14.67 -2.10
CA TYR A 96 5.31 13.24 -1.91
C TYR A 96 5.31 12.41 -3.19
N ILE A 97 4.85 12.99 -4.29
CA ILE A 97 4.68 12.27 -5.56
C ILE A 97 5.95 12.32 -6.42
N ASP A 98 6.70 13.42 -6.35
CA ASP A 98 7.89 13.63 -7.19
C ASP A 98 9.22 13.23 -6.50
N ASP A 99 9.22 13.05 -5.17
CA ASP A 99 10.39 12.63 -4.39
C ASP A 99 10.60 11.09 -4.41
N ILE A 100 10.61 10.51 -5.60
CA ILE A 100 10.68 9.05 -5.84
C ILE A 100 12.02 8.44 -5.33
N LYS A 101 13.00 9.26 -4.94
CA LYS A 101 14.36 8.85 -4.58
C LYS A 101 14.63 8.75 -3.07
N SER A 102 13.59 8.68 -2.23
CA SER A 102 13.78 8.52 -0.79
C SER A 102 13.98 7.06 -0.37
N ASP A 103 14.84 6.84 0.63
CA ASP A 103 14.95 5.55 1.31
C ASP A 103 13.60 5.17 1.93
N GLY A 104 13.09 3.98 1.60
CA GLY A 104 11.80 3.49 2.10
C GLY A 104 10.61 3.70 1.16
N LEU A 105 10.83 4.22 -0.06
CA LEU A 105 9.83 4.25 -1.11
C LEU A 105 10.07 3.15 -2.14
N VAL A 106 9.02 2.38 -2.44
CA VAL A 106 9.00 1.39 -3.51
C VAL A 106 7.95 1.78 -4.53
N LYS A 107 8.35 1.81 -5.81
CA LYS A 107 7.46 2.05 -6.94
C LYS A 107 7.34 0.81 -7.80
N PHE A 108 6.10 0.38 -8.04
CA PHE A 108 5.76 -0.67 -8.99
C PHE A 108 5.20 -0.05 -10.27
N THR A 109 5.89 -0.27 -11.38
CA THR A 109 5.36 0.07 -12.72
C THR A 109 4.36 -1.00 -13.13
N CYS A 110 3.07 -0.65 -13.08
CA CYS A 110 1.96 -1.58 -13.34
C CYS A 110 0.79 -0.93 -14.09
N SER A 111 1.08 0.12 -14.88
CA SER A 111 0.07 0.93 -15.56
C SER A 111 -0.85 0.15 -16.49
N GLU A 112 -0.30 -0.86 -17.18
CA GLU A 112 -1.04 -1.75 -18.08
C GLU A 112 -2.12 -2.57 -17.37
N MET A 113 -1.96 -2.81 -16.06
CA MET A 113 -2.90 -3.56 -15.24
C MET A 113 -3.93 -2.66 -14.56
N MET A 114 -3.73 -1.33 -14.56
CA MET A 114 -4.59 -0.32 -13.93
C MET A 114 -5.64 0.21 -14.93
N ILE A 115 -6.61 -0.64 -15.23
CA ILE A 115 -7.64 -0.38 -16.24
C ILE A 115 -8.84 0.35 -15.62
N GLU A 116 -9.26 1.45 -16.23
CA GLU A 116 -10.46 2.21 -15.85
C GLU A 116 -11.73 1.41 -16.12
N GLN A 117 -12.80 1.72 -15.38
CA GLN A 117 -14.10 1.06 -15.49
C GLN A 117 -14.05 -0.46 -15.28
N ARG A 118 -13.09 -0.92 -14.48
CA ARG A 118 -12.90 -2.33 -14.15
C ARG A 118 -12.51 -2.48 -12.67
N TRP A 119 -13.17 -3.43 -12.01
CA TRP A 119 -12.76 -3.87 -10.68
C TRP A 119 -11.38 -4.52 -10.75
N THR A 120 -10.46 -4.00 -9.94
CA THR A 120 -9.10 -4.49 -9.86
C THR A 120 -8.80 -4.92 -8.42
N HIS A 121 -8.32 -6.13 -8.28
CA HIS A 121 -7.84 -6.67 -7.00
C HIS A 121 -6.35 -6.43 -6.86
N ILE A 122 -5.92 -5.98 -5.68
CA ILE A 122 -4.51 -5.88 -5.31
C ILE A 122 -4.27 -6.71 -4.06
N ALA A 123 -3.11 -7.38 -4.02
CA ALA A 123 -2.52 -7.86 -2.78
C ALA A 123 -1.04 -7.47 -2.70
N LEU A 124 -0.63 -6.93 -1.56
CA LEU A 124 0.74 -6.64 -1.20
C LEU A 124 1.17 -7.58 -0.07
N VAL A 125 2.28 -8.27 -0.27
CA VAL A 125 2.84 -9.21 0.71
C VAL A 125 4.23 -8.72 1.12
N TRP A 126 4.35 -8.25 2.36
CA TRP A 126 5.63 -7.94 2.99
C TRP A 126 6.17 -9.21 3.65
N ALA A 127 7.29 -9.71 3.16
CA ALA A 127 8.01 -10.85 3.72
C ALA A 127 9.18 -10.36 4.57
N LYS A 128 9.27 -10.84 5.82
CA LYS A 128 10.44 -10.62 6.67
C LYS A 128 11.53 -11.62 6.30
N GLY A 129 12.71 -11.12 5.91
CA GLY A 129 13.91 -11.94 5.84
C GLY A 129 14.47 -12.20 7.24
N MET A 130 14.73 -13.46 7.60
CA MET A 130 15.30 -13.82 8.91
C MET A 130 16.78 -13.43 9.04
N LEU A 131 17.50 -13.29 7.91
CA LEU A 131 18.97 -13.08 7.88
C LEU A 131 19.43 -11.91 6.98
N LYS A 132 18.65 -11.50 5.96
CA LYS A 132 18.86 -10.28 5.12
C LYS A 132 17.53 -9.82 4.53
N ASN A 133 17.44 -8.51 4.25
CA ASN A 133 16.43 -7.70 3.53
C ASN A 133 14.97 -8.20 3.52
N SER A 134 14.07 -7.37 4.04
CA SER A 134 12.62 -7.54 3.85
C SER A 134 12.27 -7.36 2.37
N ALA A 135 11.30 -8.11 1.87
CA ALA A 135 10.82 -7.96 0.50
C ALA A 135 9.33 -7.61 0.49
N ILE A 136 8.88 -6.95 -0.57
CA ILE A 136 7.47 -6.69 -0.85
C ILE A 136 7.10 -7.24 -2.23
N THR A 137 6.03 -8.01 -2.29
CA THR A 137 5.51 -8.61 -3.52
C THR A 137 4.15 -8.01 -3.86
N LEU A 138 3.98 -7.61 -5.12
CA LEU A 138 2.72 -7.11 -5.66
C LEU A 138 2.03 -8.19 -6.49
N TYR A 139 0.76 -8.44 -6.18
CA TYR A 139 -0.18 -9.20 -6.99
C TYR A 139 -1.31 -8.30 -7.48
N ILE A 140 -1.70 -8.45 -8.75
CA ILE A 140 -2.88 -7.80 -9.32
C ILE A 140 -3.77 -8.87 -9.95
N ASN A 141 -5.05 -8.90 -9.60
CA ASN A 141 -6.03 -9.90 -10.07
C ASN A 141 -5.52 -11.35 -9.90
N GLY A 142 -4.89 -11.63 -8.76
CA GLY A 142 -4.32 -12.94 -8.44
C GLY A 142 -2.99 -13.28 -9.13
N LYS A 143 -2.48 -12.44 -10.05
CA LYS A 143 -1.20 -12.66 -10.74
C LYS A 143 -0.08 -11.89 -10.06
N GLN A 144 1.06 -12.54 -9.81
CA GLN A 144 2.27 -11.87 -9.33
C GLN A 144 2.82 -10.94 -10.42
N ILE A 145 2.99 -9.66 -10.07
CA ILE A 145 3.48 -8.63 -10.99
C ILE A 145 4.97 -8.37 -10.78
N ALA A 146 5.39 -8.18 -9.52
CA ALA A 146 6.77 -7.82 -9.20
C ALA A 146 7.11 -8.12 -7.73
N ILE A 147 8.41 -8.23 -7.45
CA ILE A 147 8.99 -8.35 -6.11
C ILE A 147 10.07 -7.29 -5.98
N GLN A 148 10.09 -6.57 -4.85
CA GLN A 148 11.13 -5.60 -4.49
C GLN A 148 11.75 -6.01 -3.15
N LYS A 149 13.07 -5.85 -3.01
CA LYS A 149 13.87 -6.28 -1.85
C LYS A 149 14.51 -5.10 -1.14
#